data_AF-A0A519SX54-F1
#
_entry.id   AF-A0A519SX54-F1
#
_cell.length_a   1.000
_cell.length_b   1.000
_cell.length_c   1.000
_cell.angle_alpha   90.00
_cell.angle_beta   90.00
_cell.angle_gamma   90.00
#
_symmetry.space_group_name_H-M   'P 1'
#
loop_
_entity.id
_entity.type
_entity.pdbx_description
1 polymer ?
#
loop_
_entity_poly.entity_id
_entity_poly.type
_entity_poly.pdbx_seq_one_letter_code
_entity_poly.pdbx_strand_id
1 'polypeptide(L)' 'GKVKRKHAFKSHILTKKSTKRKRALTHSGLVSSADMNRVNQMLNI' A
#
# COMPACT_ATOMS: atom_id res chain seq x y z
N GLY A 1 -12.05 -5.91 10.60
CA GLY A 1 -11.81 -4.44 10.62
C GLY A 1 -11.19 -3.97 9.30
N LYS A 2 -10.93 -2.66 9.11
CA LYS A 2 -10.23 -2.15 7.90
C LYS A 2 -8.72 -2.21 8.11
N VAL A 3 -7.99 -2.83 7.18
CA VAL A 3 -6.52 -2.91 7.24
C VAL A 3 -5.87 -1.85 6.37
N LYS A 4 -4.97 -1.05 6.98
CA LYS A 4 -4.15 -0.04 6.29
C LYS A 4 -2.89 -0.70 5.71
N ARG A 5 -2.44 -0.25 4.54
CA ARG A 5 -1.21 -0.72 3.87
C ARG A 5 -0.39 0.42 3.30
N LYS A 6 0.92 0.21 3.15
CA LYS A 6 1.82 1.11 2.41
C LYS A 6 1.75 0.84 0.90
N HIS A 7 1.98 1.87 0.09
CA HIS A 7 2.08 1.72 -1.36
C HIS A 7 3.41 1.09 -1.79
N ALA A 8 3.37 0.30 -2.86
CA ALA A 8 4.56 -0.24 -3.51
C ALA A 8 5.31 0.84 -4.33
N PHE A 9 6.51 0.53 -4.81
CA PHE A 9 7.34 1.36 -5.70
C PHE A 9 7.99 2.61 -5.07
N LYS A 10 8.01 2.72 -3.72
CA LYS A 10 8.72 3.78 -3.00
C LYS A 10 10.10 3.37 -2.47
N SER A 11 10.56 2.15 -2.74
CA SER A 11 11.81 1.62 -2.16
C SER A 11 13.09 1.97 -2.94
N HIS A 12 13.05 2.02 -4.27
CA HIS A 12 14.24 2.27 -5.10
C HIS A 12 13.89 2.97 -6.42
N ILE A 13 14.90 3.55 -7.11
CA ILE A 13 14.77 4.35 -8.34
C ILE A 13 13.72 5.46 -8.14
N LEU A 14 13.95 6.31 -7.15
CA LEU A 14 13.09 7.45 -6.84
C LEU A 14 13.46 8.69 -7.65
N THR A 15 14.71 8.78 -8.09
CA THR A 15 15.27 9.89 -8.86
C THR A 15 14.56 10.03 -10.21
N LYS A 16 14.26 8.91 -10.88
CA LYS A 16 13.53 8.88 -12.17
C LYS A 16 12.00 9.05 -12.04
N LYS A 17 11.45 9.14 -10.83
CA LYS A 17 10.00 9.30 -10.61
C LYS A 17 9.66 10.77 -10.41
N SER A 18 8.55 11.22 -11.02
CA SER A 18 8.05 12.59 -10.81
C SER A 18 7.74 12.85 -9.32
N THR A 19 7.86 14.10 -8.90
CA THR A 19 7.54 14.55 -7.52
C THR A 19 6.09 14.25 -7.16
N LYS A 20 5.15 14.46 -8.10
CA LYS A 20 3.73 14.09 -7.95
C LYS A 20 3.55 12.59 -7.66
N ARG A 21 4.20 11.72 -8.43
CA ARG A 21 4.13 10.27 -8.21
C ARG A 21 4.75 9.89 -6.86
N LYS A 22 5.89 10.48 -6.51
CA LYS A 22 6.52 10.28 -5.20
C LYS A 22 5.61 10.68 -4.04
N ARG A 23 4.83 11.76 -4.17
CA ARG A 23 3.87 12.22 -3.14
C ARG A 23 2.71 11.26 -2.99
N ALA A 24 2.09 10.83 -4.08
CA ALA A 24 0.99 9.86 -4.06
C ALA A 24 1.40 8.55 -3.36
N LEU A 25 2.62 8.06 -3.62
CA LEU A 25 3.15 6.85 -3.00
C LEU A 25 3.53 7.00 -1.51
N THR A 26 3.56 8.22 -0.96
CA THR A 26 3.85 8.44 0.48
C THR A 26 2.62 8.19 1.36
N HIS A 27 1.41 8.44 0.83
CA HIS A 27 0.19 8.23 1.59
C HIS A 27 -0.08 6.75 1.85
N SER A 28 -0.77 6.42 2.94
CA SER A 28 -1.18 5.05 3.21
C SER A 28 -2.56 4.79 2.61
N GLY A 29 -2.71 3.63 1.99
CA GLY A 29 -3.99 3.18 1.41
C GLY A 29 -4.65 2.12 2.28
N LEU A 30 -5.85 1.70 1.88
CA LEU A 30 -6.51 0.52 2.44
C LEU A 30 -6.20 -0.71 1.58
N VAL A 31 -6.31 -1.89 2.19
CA VAL A 31 -6.34 -3.17 1.47
C VAL A 31 -7.62 -3.23 0.63
N SER A 32 -7.54 -3.85 -0.54
CA SER A 32 -8.70 -4.05 -1.41
C SER A 32 -9.71 -4.98 -0.74
N SER A 33 -10.99 -4.87 -1.09
CA SER A 33 -12.01 -5.81 -0.58
C SER A 33 -11.72 -7.25 -0.98
N ALA A 34 -11.19 -7.48 -2.18
CA ALA A 34 -10.87 -8.80 -2.69
C ALA A 34 -9.77 -9.52 -1.89
N ASP A 35 -8.80 -8.78 -1.36
CA ASP A 35 -7.67 -9.36 -0.62
C ASP A 35 -7.94 -9.45 0.89
N MET A 36 -9.00 -8.81 1.38
CA MET A 36 -9.29 -8.69 2.81
C MET A 36 -9.45 -10.05 3.48
N ASN A 37 -10.13 -11.00 2.84
CA ASN A 37 -10.35 -12.34 3.41
C ASN A 37 -9.04 -13.10 3.64
N ARG A 38 -8.09 -13.03 2.70
CA ARG A 38 -6.78 -13.68 2.85
C ARG A 38 -5.96 -13.02 3.95
N VAL A 39 -6.01 -11.68 4.03
CA VAL A 39 -5.29 -10.92 5.05
C VAL A 39 -5.84 -11.22 6.45
N ASN A 40 -7.15 -11.35 6.60
CA ASN A 40 -7.80 -11.75 7.86
C ASN A 40 -7.37 -13.15 8.30
N GLN A 41 -7.36 -14.12 7.39
CA GLN A 41 -6.89 -15.48 7.67
C GLN A 41 -5.42 -15.50 8.11
N MET A 42 -4.54 -14.72 7.48
CA MET A 42 -3.12 -14.66 7.88
C MET A 42 -2.89 -13.99 9.24
N LEU A 43 -3.77 -13.07 9.63
CA LEU A 43 -3.66 -12.34 10.89
C LEU A 43 -4.46 -12.99 12.02
N ASN A 44 -5.24 -14.04 11.75
CA ASN A 44 -6.20 -14.66 12.67
C ASN A 44 -7.19 -13.63 13.28
N ILE A 45 -7.73 -12.74 12.45
CA ILE A 45 -8.69 -11.68 12.82
C ILE A 45 -9.96 -11.77 11.98
#